data_AF-A0A448MTR0-F1
#
_entry.id   AF-A0A448MTR0-F1
#
_cell.length_a   1.000
_cell.length_b   1.000
_cell.length_c   1.000
_cell.angle_alpha   90.00
_cell.angle_beta   90.00
_cell.angle_gamma   90.00
#
_symmetry.space_group_name_H-M   'P 1'
#
loop_
_entity.id
_entity.type
_entity.pdbx_description
1 polymer ?
#
loop_
_entity_poly.entity_id
_entity_poly.type
_entity_poly.pdbx_seq_one_letter_code
_entity_poly.pdbx_strand_id
1 'polypeptide(L)'
;MGISKIVLTGSGGPFRYTALNEFKHITPEQAVAHPNWSMGKKISVDSATMMNKGLEYIEARWLFNANADEMEVIIHPQSIIHSMVRYVDGSVIAQMGNPDMRTPIAETMSYPHRTFAGVEPLDFFKIKELTFIEPDFNRYPNLKLAIDAFSEGQYATTAMNAANEIAVQAFLDSRISFTDIARVNQESVLKMPSTVISNIDDVLAVDAQTRIIAEQLIKRY
;
A
#
# COMPACT_ATOMS: atom_id res chain seq x y z
N MET A 1 24.69 -13.51 2.13
CA MET A 1 23.25 -13.53 2.47
C MET A 1 22.55 -14.33 1.39
N GLY A 2 21.60 -15.19 1.76
CA GLY A 2 20.92 -16.10 0.84
C GLY A 2 19.49 -15.67 0.49
N ILE A 3 19.12 -14.42 0.72
CA ILE A 3 17.78 -13.88 0.37
C ILE A 3 17.75 -13.66 -1.14
N SER A 4 16.66 -14.09 -1.78
CA SER A 4 16.43 -13.92 -3.22
C SER A 4 15.27 -12.97 -3.52
N LYS A 5 14.18 -13.01 -2.74
CA LYS A 5 13.04 -12.09 -2.88
C LYS A 5 12.34 -11.81 -1.56
N ILE A 6 11.76 -10.62 -1.46
CA ILE A 6 10.78 -10.24 -0.45
C ILE A 6 9.38 -10.34 -1.07
N VAL A 7 8.49 -11.09 -0.44
CA VAL A 7 7.11 -11.26 -0.88
C VAL A 7 6.18 -10.47 0.04
N LEU A 8 5.71 -9.33 -0.45
CA LEU A 8 4.75 -8.46 0.22
C LEU A 8 3.32 -8.93 -0.06
N THR A 9 2.66 -9.45 0.97
CA THR A 9 1.25 -9.87 0.90
C THR A 9 0.30 -8.72 1.20
N GLY A 10 -0.75 -8.50 0.40
CA GLY A 10 -1.83 -7.55 0.67
C GLY A 10 -3.20 -8.20 0.63
N SER A 11 -4.19 -7.64 1.33
CA SER A 11 -5.55 -8.20 1.31
C SER A 11 -6.22 -8.07 -0.06
N GLY A 12 -5.86 -7.04 -0.85
CA GLY A 12 -6.55 -6.65 -2.08
C GLY A 12 -7.77 -5.74 -1.86
N GLY A 13 -8.03 -5.35 -0.61
CA GLY A 13 -9.10 -4.41 -0.25
C GLY A 13 -10.53 -4.97 -0.42
N PRO A 14 -11.56 -4.14 -0.16
CA PRO A 14 -12.97 -4.51 -0.31
C PRO A 14 -13.39 -4.79 -1.77
N PHE A 15 -12.72 -4.16 -2.75
CA PHE A 15 -13.12 -4.22 -4.17
C PHE A 15 -12.39 -5.26 -5.00
N ARG A 16 -11.71 -6.22 -4.36
CA ARG A 16 -10.94 -7.28 -5.02
C ARG A 16 -11.73 -8.08 -6.04
N TYR A 17 -13.01 -8.33 -5.77
CA TYR A 17 -13.90 -9.11 -6.65
C TYR A 17 -14.98 -8.27 -7.35
N THR A 18 -15.00 -6.95 -7.13
CA THR A 18 -15.95 -6.03 -7.77
C THR A 18 -15.63 -5.91 -9.26
N ALA A 19 -16.62 -5.93 -10.16
CA ALA A 19 -16.36 -5.75 -11.58
C ALA A 19 -15.85 -4.31 -11.87
N LEU A 20 -14.89 -4.15 -12.80
CA LEU A 20 -14.24 -2.84 -13.05
C LEU A 20 -15.23 -1.75 -13.51
N ASN A 21 -16.27 -2.14 -14.24
CA ASN A 21 -17.34 -1.22 -14.68
C ASN A 21 -18.16 -0.62 -13.51
N GLU A 22 -18.14 -1.25 -12.34
CA GLU A 22 -18.81 -0.79 -11.13
C GLU A 22 -17.95 0.22 -10.33
N PHE A 23 -16.66 0.38 -10.64
CA PHE A 23 -15.77 1.22 -9.85
C PHE A 23 -16.18 2.70 -9.84
N LYS A 24 -16.83 3.16 -10.90
CA LYS A 24 -17.39 4.51 -11.01
C LYS A 24 -18.53 4.81 -10.02
N HIS A 25 -19.09 3.78 -9.39
CA HIS A 25 -20.20 3.88 -8.43
C HIS A 25 -19.77 3.63 -6.99
N ILE A 26 -18.47 3.39 -6.75
CA ILE A 26 -17.93 3.18 -5.40
C ILE A 26 -18.09 4.45 -4.57
N THR A 27 -18.69 4.33 -3.39
CA THR A 27 -18.86 5.44 -2.44
C THR A 27 -17.81 5.42 -1.33
N PRO A 28 -17.58 6.55 -0.64
CA PRO A 28 -16.71 6.61 0.54
C PRO A 28 -17.07 5.60 1.62
N GLU A 29 -18.37 5.42 1.89
CA GLU A 29 -18.86 4.48 2.90
C GLU A 29 -18.47 3.04 2.56
N GLN A 30 -18.58 2.66 1.28
CA GLN A 30 -18.16 1.34 0.80
C GLN A 30 -16.65 1.16 0.90
N ALA A 31 -15.86 2.18 0.58
CA ALA A 31 -14.40 2.10 0.62
C ALA A 31 -13.84 2.04 2.05
N VAL A 32 -14.52 2.67 3.02
CA VAL A 32 -14.11 2.67 4.42
C VAL A 32 -14.45 1.36 5.14
N ALA A 33 -15.44 0.60 4.65
CA ALA A 33 -15.85 -0.69 5.19
C ALA A 33 -14.84 -1.82 4.87
N HIS A 34 -13.70 -1.84 5.58
CA HIS A 34 -12.65 -2.84 5.36
C HIS A 34 -13.00 -4.21 5.97
N PRO A 35 -12.79 -5.34 5.26
CA PRO A 35 -13.25 -6.67 5.70
C PRO A 35 -12.49 -7.26 6.89
N ASN A 36 -11.20 -6.95 7.04
CA ASN A 36 -10.31 -7.65 7.99
C ASN A 36 -9.76 -6.79 9.13
N TRP A 37 -9.84 -5.46 9.03
CA TRP A 37 -9.09 -4.55 9.90
C TRP A 37 -9.97 -3.34 10.24
N SER A 38 -9.98 -2.92 11.50
CA SER A 38 -10.55 -1.64 11.92
C SER A 38 -9.47 -0.56 11.81
N MET A 39 -9.57 0.32 10.81
CA MET A 39 -8.55 1.30 10.47
C MET A 39 -9.16 2.69 10.26
N GLY A 40 -8.31 3.73 10.28
CA GLY A 40 -8.74 5.08 9.93
C GLY A 40 -9.17 5.20 8.46
N LYS A 41 -10.08 6.15 8.16
CA LYS A 41 -10.71 6.31 6.83
C LYS A 41 -9.69 6.34 5.68
N LYS A 42 -8.61 7.10 5.81
CA LYS A 42 -7.55 7.22 4.79
C LYS A 42 -6.92 5.87 4.46
N ILE A 43 -6.54 5.11 5.48
CA ILE A 43 -5.92 3.78 5.30
C ILE A 43 -6.91 2.79 4.67
N SER A 44 -8.20 2.86 5.03
CA SER A 44 -9.22 2.02 4.38
C SER A 44 -9.35 2.31 2.88
N VAL A 45 -9.34 3.60 2.48
CA VAL A 45 -9.34 3.98 1.05
C VAL A 45 -8.04 3.58 0.35
N ASP A 46 -6.88 3.74 1.00
CA ASP A 46 -5.59 3.30 0.46
C ASP A 46 -5.53 1.78 0.29
N SER A 47 -6.17 1.01 1.18
CA SER A 47 -6.31 -0.44 1.03
C SER A 47 -7.23 -0.77 -0.14
N ALA A 48 -8.34 -0.05 -0.29
CA ALA A 48 -9.29 -0.23 -1.41
C ALA A 48 -8.66 0.05 -2.78
N THR A 49 -7.76 1.04 -2.86
CA THR A 49 -7.03 1.39 -4.09
C THR A 49 -5.72 0.63 -4.27
N MET A 50 -5.32 -0.16 -3.27
CA MET A 50 -3.97 -0.72 -3.11
C MET A 50 -2.82 0.31 -3.10
N MET A 51 -3.09 1.60 -2.92
CA MET A 51 -2.04 2.58 -2.63
C MET A 51 -1.28 2.23 -1.34
N ASN A 52 -1.97 1.68 -0.32
CA ASN A 52 -1.31 1.23 0.92
C ASN A 52 -0.18 0.23 0.61
N LYS A 53 -0.46 -0.74 -0.27
CA LYS A 53 0.54 -1.74 -0.67
C LYS A 53 1.64 -1.13 -1.55
N GLY A 54 1.33 -0.09 -2.32
CA GLY A 54 2.33 0.69 -3.05
C GLY A 54 3.30 1.44 -2.12
N LEU A 55 2.79 2.06 -1.04
CA LEU A 55 3.62 2.70 -0.02
C LEU A 55 4.48 1.66 0.73
N GLU A 56 3.90 0.53 1.12
CA GLU A 56 4.63 -0.58 1.74
C GLU A 56 5.71 -1.18 0.82
N TYR A 57 5.50 -1.18 -0.50
CA TYR A 57 6.53 -1.56 -1.48
C TYR A 57 7.73 -0.59 -1.43
N ILE A 58 7.46 0.71 -1.43
CA ILE A 58 8.49 1.76 -1.32
C ILE A 58 9.24 1.62 0.01
N GLU A 59 8.52 1.45 1.13
CA GLU A 59 9.09 1.25 2.46
C GLU A 59 9.97 0.01 2.53
N ALA A 60 9.51 -1.14 2.02
CA ALA A 60 10.28 -2.38 2.04
C ALA A 60 11.58 -2.26 1.23
N ARG A 61 11.56 -1.56 0.09
CA ARG A 61 12.78 -1.32 -0.70
C ARG A 61 13.80 -0.49 0.06
N TRP A 62 13.35 0.52 0.80
CA TRP A 62 14.22 1.31 1.68
C TRP A 62 14.72 0.52 2.89
N LEU A 63 13.82 -0.12 3.64
CA LEU A 63 14.14 -0.83 4.89
C LEU A 63 15.09 -2.01 4.68
N PHE A 64 14.92 -2.74 3.58
CA PHE A 64 15.67 -3.97 3.31
C PHE A 64 16.69 -3.81 2.18
N ASN A 65 16.89 -2.60 1.65
CA ASN A 65 17.80 -2.31 0.54
C ASN A 65 17.59 -3.25 -0.66
N ALA A 66 16.32 -3.43 -1.05
CA ALA A 66 15.93 -4.38 -2.10
C ALA A 66 15.80 -3.70 -3.46
N ASN A 67 16.27 -4.38 -4.50
CA ASN A 67 16.08 -4.01 -5.90
C ASN A 67 14.67 -4.39 -6.39
N ALA A 68 14.28 -3.86 -7.55
CA ALA A 68 12.93 -4.08 -8.08
C ALA A 68 12.65 -5.57 -8.39
N ASP A 69 13.65 -6.30 -8.86
CA ASP A 69 13.59 -7.73 -9.17
C ASP A 69 13.60 -8.63 -7.93
N GLU A 70 14.02 -8.08 -6.78
CA GLU A 70 13.98 -8.74 -5.47
C GLU A 70 12.61 -8.54 -4.77
N MET A 71 11.67 -7.83 -5.36
CA MET A 71 10.34 -7.58 -4.78
C MET A 71 9.24 -8.36 -5.51
N GLU A 72 8.30 -8.91 -4.74
CA GLU A 72 7.11 -9.60 -5.24
C GLU A 72 5.89 -9.11 -4.44
N VAL A 73 4.85 -8.63 -5.11
CA VAL A 73 3.58 -8.23 -4.46
C VAL A 73 2.53 -9.27 -4.79
N ILE A 74 1.88 -9.82 -3.77
CA ILE A 74 0.86 -10.86 -3.92
C ILE A 74 -0.37 -10.52 -3.09
N ILE A 75 -1.55 -10.85 -3.61
CA ILE A 75 -2.80 -10.69 -2.87
C ILE A 75 -3.07 -11.96 -2.07
N HIS A 76 -3.15 -11.83 -0.75
CA HIS A 76 -3.53 -12.86 0.21
C HIS A 76 -4.79 -12.42 0.97
N PRO A 77 -6.00 -12.77 0.50
CA PRO A 77 -7.26 -12.24 1.03
C PRO A 77 -7.47 -12.48 2.53
N GLN A 78 -6.98 -13.60 3.05
CA GLN A 78 -7.19 -14.02 4.44
C GLN A 78 -6.31 -13.24 5.43
N SER A 79 -5.25 -12.57 4.95
CA SER A 79 -4.35 -11.75 5.77
C SER A 79 -3.73 -12.51 6.98
N ILE A 80 -3.59 -13.83 6.90
CA ILE A 80 -2.96 -14.66 7.94
C ILE A 80 -1.45 -14.70 7.75
N ILE A 81 -0.99 -14.89 6.51
CA ILE A 81 0.42 -14.69 6.16
C ILE A 81 0.64 -13.19 5.96
N HIS A 82 1.50 -12.57 6.77
CA HIS A 82 1.68 -11.12 6.78
C HIS A 82 2.75 -10.62 5.80
N SER A 83 3.74 -11.47 5.48
CA SER A 83 4.69 -11.38 4.35
C SER A 83 5.63 -12.58 4.39
N MET A 84 6.48 -12.74 3.36
CA MET A 84 7.42 -13.86 3.26
C MET A 84 8.77 -13.41 2.70
N VAL A 85 9.79 -14.23 2.92
CA VAL A 85 11.14 -14.06 2.36
C VAL A 85 11.55 -15.35 1.66
N ARG A 86 11.91 -15.26 0.38
CA ARG A 86 12.46 -16.37 -0.40
C ARG A 86 13.97 -16.40 -0.27
N TYR A 87 14.53 -17.60 -0.23
CA TYR A 87 15.96 -17.83 -0.20
C TYR A 87 16.45 -18.49 -1.51
N VAL A 88 17.76 -18.40 -1.77
CA VAL A 88 18.41 -18.90 -3.00
C VAL A 88 18.36 -20.41 -3.15
N ASP A 89 18.12 -21.14 -2.06
CA ASP A 89 17.93 -22.60 -2.05
C ASP A 89 16.49 -23.01 -2.38
N GLY A 90 15.60 -22.05 -2.63
CA GLY A 90 14.18 -22.27 -2.93
C GLY A 90 13.28 -22.31 -1.70
N SER A 91 13.82 -22.24 -0.48
CA SER A 91 13.03 -22.18 0.75
C SER A 91 12.34 -20.82 0.92
N VAL A 92 11.24 -20.82 1.67
CA VAL A 92 10.47 -19.61 1.99
C VAL A 92 10.18 -19.60 3.49
N ILE A 93 10.48 -18.47 4.13
CA ILE A 93 10.08 -18.22 5.52
C ILE A 93 8.94 -17.21 5.50
N ALA A 94 7.84 -17.56 6.17
CA ALA A 94 6.66 -16.73 6.30
C ALA A 94 6.40 -16.43 7.77
N GLN A 95 5.94 -15.21 8.08
CA GLN A 95 5.36 -14.91 9.37
C GLN A 95 3.83 -14.99 9.25
N MET A 96 3.21 -15.71 10.20
CA MET A 96 1.77 -15.92 10.27
C MET A 96 1.22 -15.50 11.63
N GLY A 97 0.02 -14.95 11.65
CA GLY A 97 -0.64 -14.56 12.89
C GLY A 97 -2.10 -14.17 12.68
N ASN A 98 -2.81 -14.01 13.79
CA ASN A 98 -4.09 -13.30 13.77
C ASN A 98 -3.84 -11.84 13.36
N PRO A 99 -4.75 -11.19 12.60
CA PRO A 99 -4.61 -9.80 12.18
C PRO A 99 -4.74 -8.87 13.39
N ASP A 100 -3.64 -8.71 14.14
CA ASP A 100 -3.59 -7.96 15.38
C ASP A 100 -2.22 -7.27 15.54
N MET A 101 -2.24 -5.93 15.59
CA MET A 101 -1.05 -5.09 15.67
C MET A 101 -0.24 -5.28 16.96
N ARG A 102 -0.82 -5.85 18.01
CA ARG A 102 -0.08 -6.13 19.26
C ARG A 102 1.07 -7.11 19.02
N THR A 103 0.94 -8.03 18.06
CA THR A 103 2.01 -8.99 17.72
C THR A 103 3.27 -8.30 17.16
N PRO A 104 3.20 -7.53 16.06
CA PRO A 104 4.39 -6.81 15.55
C PRO A 104 4.90 -5.72 16.51
N ILE A 105 4.03 -5.05 17.27
CA ILE A 105 4.48 -4.08 18.28
C ILE A 105 5.29 -4.78 19.39
N ALA A 106 4.80 -5.90 19.93
CA ALA A 106 5.51 -6.65 20.95
C ALA A 106 6.85 -7.22 20.44
N GLU A 107 6.92 -7.64 19.17
CA GLU A 107 8.14 -8.10 18.54
C GLU A 107 9.20 -7.00 18.52
N THR A 108 8.87 -5.81 17.99
CA THR A 108 9.83 -4.69 17.91
C THR A 108 10.27 -4.19 19.29
N MET A 109 9.39 -4.21 20.30
CA MET A 109 9.72 -3.81 21.68
C MET A 109 10.59 -4.81 22.43
N SER A 110 10.60 -6.09 22.03
CA SER A 110 11.31 -7.16 22.75
C SER A 110 12.45 -7.80 21.96
N TYR A 111 12.65 -7.40 20.71
CA TYR A 111 13.70 -7.92 19.84
C TYR A 111 15.10 -7.83 20.51
N PRO A 112 15.93 -8.88 20.44
CA PRO A 112 15.77 -10.14 19.70
C PRO A 112 15.00 -11.25 20.47
N HIS A 113 14.46 -10.93 21.65
CA HIS A 113 13.67 -11.86 22.46
C HIS A 113 12.18 -11.81 22.09
N ARG A 114 11.37 -12.55 22.84
CA ARG A 114 9.91 -12.57 22.70
C ARG A 114 9.27 -12.13 24.02
N THR A 115 8.13 -11.46 23.92
CA THR A 115 7.28 -11.10 25.06
C THR A 115 5.81 -11.46 24.79
N PHE A 116 5.02 -11.59 25.86
CA PHE A 116 3.59 -11.84 25.75
C PHE A 116 2.85 -10.59 25.22
N ALA A 117 2.12 -10.75 24.12
CA ALA A 117 1.41 -9.64 23.45
C ALA A 117 -0.09 -9.55 23.77
N GLY A 118 -0.65 -10.53 24.50
CA GLY A 118 -2.10 -10.60 24.75
C GLY A 118 -2.93 -10.98 23.52
N VAL A 119 -2.30 -11.50 22.48
CA VAL A 119 -2.96 -11.96 21.23
C VAL A 119 -3.26 -13.45 21.35
N GLU A 120 -4.46 -13.84 20.95
CA GLU A 120 -4.85 -15.26 20.92
C GLU A 120 -3.95 -16.06 19.98
N PRO A 121 -3.61 -17.31 20.33
CA PRO A 121 -2.90 -18.21 19.41
C PRO A 121 -3.67 -18.40 18.11
N LEU A 122 -2.94 -18.49 17.00
CA LEU A 122 -3.54 -18.79 15.70
C LEU A 122 -4.07 -20.23 15.69
N ASP A 123 -5.36 -20.39 15.41
CA ASP A 123 -6.01 -21.71 15.37
C ASP A 123 -6.14 -22.21 13.92
N PHE A 124 -5.24 -23.10 13.53
CA PHE A 124 -5.21 -23.67 12.18
C PHE A 124 -6.46 -24.47 11.82
N PHE A 125 -7.19 -25.03 12.80
CA PHE A 125 -8.44 -25.76 12.51
C PHE A 125 -9.60 -24.83 12.13
N LYS A 126 -9.50 -23.53 12.46
CA LYS A 126 -10.47 -22.51 12.05
C LYS A 126 -10.13 -21.89 10.69
N ILE A 127 -8.91 -22.09 10.19
CA ILE A 127 -8.48 -21.60 8.87
C ILE A 127 -8.95 -22.60 7.82
N LYS A 128 -9.84 -22.16 6.93
CA LYS A 128 -10.36 -23.03 5.85
C LYS A 128 -9.34 -23.20 4.72
N GLU A 129 -8.82 -22.09 4.22
CA GLU A 129 -7.92 -22.04 3.09
C GLU A 129 -7.03 -20.80 3.16
N LEU A 130 -5.86 -20.87 2.52
CA LEU A 130 -4.98 -19.74 2.27
C LEU A 130 -4.83 -19.63 0.75
N THR A 131 -5.24 -18.50 0.19
CA THR A 131 -5.18 -18.28 -1.27
C THR A 131 -4.26 -17.14 -1.61
N PHE A 132 -3.73 -17.19 -2.83
CA PHE A 132 -2.79 -16.21 -3.36
C PHE A 132 -3.19 -15.85 -4.79
N ILE A 133 -3.18 -14.55 -5.10
CA ILE A 133 -3.64 -14.01 -6.38
C ILE A 133 -2.62 -12.97 -6.86
N GLU A 134 -2.30 -12.97 -8.15
CA GLU A 134 -1.51 -11.89 -8.75
C GLU A 134 -2.31 -10.57 -8.76
N PRO A 135 -1.69 -9.43 -8.45
CA PRO A 135 -2.35 -8.14 -8.54
C PRO A 135 -2.61 -7.75 -10.01
N ASP A 136 -3.82 -7.30 -10.32
CA ASP A 136 -4.18 -6.75 -11.63
C ASP A 136 -3.98 -5.23 -11.63
N PHE A 137 -3.01 -4.73 -12.41
CA PHE A 137 -2.74 -3.29 -12.49
C PHE A 137 -3.84 -2.47 -13.16
N ASN A 138 -4.74 -3.08 -13.94
CA ASN A 138 -5.94 -2.39 -14.44
C ASN A 138 -6.92 -2.10 -13.30
N ARG A 139 -6.97 -2.98 -12.30
CA ARG A 139 -7.75 -2.81 -11.07
C ARG A 139 -7.06 -1.90 -10.06
N TYR A 140 -5.73 -1.97 -9.99
CA TYR A 140 -4.91 -1.28 -8.99
C TYR A 140 -3.85 -0.36 -9.63
N PRO A 141 -4.27 0.68 -10.37
CA PRO A 141 -3.34 1.61 -11.02
C PRO A 141 -2.45 2.38 -10.03
N ASN A 142 -2.91 2.59 -8.79
CA ASN A 142 -2.11 3.22 -7.74
C ASN A 142 -0.93 2.35 -7.27
N LEU A 143 -1.09 1.02 -7.26
CA LEU A 143 0.02 0.10 -6.98
C LEU A 143 1.10 0.21 -8.07
N LYS A 144 0.67 0.24 -9.34
CA LYS A 144 1.59 0.41 -10.47
C LYS A 144 2.31 1.76 -10.39
N LEU A 145 1.58 2.84 -10.10
CA LEU A 145 2.15 4.17 -9.91
C LEU A 145 3.24 4.19 -8.83
N ALA A 146 3.04 3.51 -7.69
CA ALA A 146 4.04 3.47 -6.63
C ALA A 146 5.33 2.74 -7.03
N ILE A 147 5.20 1.62 -7.76
CA ILE A 147 6.34 0.89 -8.32
C ILE A 147 7.13 1.77 -9.30
N ASP A 148 6.41 2.48 -10.17
CA ASP A 148 7.03 3.35 -11.17
C ASP A 148 7.68 4.58 -10.53
N ALA A 149 6.99 5.23 -9.57
CA ALA A 149 7.49 6.39 -8.85
C ALA A 149 8.79 6.10 -8.09
N PHE A 150 8.95 4.91 -7.50
CA PHE A 150 10.21 4.54 -6.86
C PHE A 150 11.38 4.51 -7.86
N SER A 151 11.12 4.08 -9.10
CA SER A 151 12.14 3.98 -10.15
C SER A 151 12.57 5.35 -10.66
N GLU A 152 11.66 6.33 -10.66
CA GLU A 152 11.95 7.73 -11.01
C GLU A 152 12.74 8.46 -9.91
N GLY A 153 12.53 8.08 -8.65
CA GLY A 153 13.29 8.58 -7.50
C GLY A 153 12.46 9.31 -6.45
N GLN A 154 13.14 9.83 -5.43
CA GLN A 154 12.49 10.31 -4.20
C GLN A 154 11.46 11.42 -4.46
N TYR A 155 11.72 12.34 -5.39
CA TYR A 155 10.76 13.41 -5.73
C TYR A 155 9.41 12.83 -6.19
N ALA A 156 9.42 11.77 -6.99
CA ALA A 156 8.21 11.16 -7.53
C ALA A 156 7.44 10.42 -6.43
N THR A 157 8.12 9.71 -5.54
CA THR A 157 7.47 9.06 -4.38
C THR A 157 6.86 10.08 -3.40
N THR A 158 7.55 11.19 -3.14
CA THR A 158 7.04 12.30 -2.32
C THR A 158 5.82 12.93 -2.98
N ALA A 159 5.90 13.22 -4.28
CA ALA A 159 4.79 13.78 -5.05
C ALA A 159 3.58 12.84 -5.04
N MET A 160 3.80 11.54 -5.27
CA MET A 160 2.72 10.55 -5.22
C MET A 160 2.03 10.51 -3.86
N ASN A 161 2.79 10.48 -2.75
CA ASN A 161 2.19 10.47 -1.41
C ASN A 161 1.37 11.74 -1.16
N ALA A 162 1.93 12.91 -1.46
CA ALA A 162 1.27 14.20 -1.29
C ALA A 162 0.00 14.31 -2.13
N ALA A 163 0.03 13.88 -3.39
CA ALA A 163 -1.14 13.84 -4.27
C ALA A 163 -2.22 12.89 -3.72
N ASN A 164 -1.81 11.70 -3.23
CA ASN A 164 -2.74 10.71 -2.72
C ASN A 164 -3.48 11.19 -1.48
N GLU A 165 -2.82 11.89 -0.56
CA GLU A 165 -3.51 12.48 0.60
C GLU A 165 -4.62 13.45 0.18
N ILE A 166 -4.34 14.31 -0.80
CA ILE A 166 -5.31 15.27 -1.33
C ILE A 166 -6.44 14.57 -2.09
N ALA A 167 -6.11 13.60 -2.95
CA ALA A 167 -7.08 12.86 -3.75
C ALA A 167 -8.00 11.99 -2.89
N VAL A 168 -7.45 11.28 -1.90
CA VAL A 168 -8.25 10.48 -0.95
C VAL A 168 -9.17 11.36 -0.14
N GLN A 169 -8.69 12.50 0.35
CA GLN A 169 -9.55 13.43 1.09
C GLN A 169 -10.67 13.97 0.19
N ALA A 170 -10.37 14.34 -1.05
CA ALA A 170 -11.38 14.77 -2.01
C ALA A 170 -12.43 13.68 -2.30
N PHE A 171 -12.03 12.42 -2.42
CA PHE A 171 -12.97 11.30 -2.55
C PHE A 171 -13.83 11.13 -1.29
N LEU A 172 -13.23 11.16 -0.10
CA LEU A 172 -13.94 11.07 1.17
C LEU A 172 -14.97 12.20 1.36
N ASP A 173 -14.66 13.39 0.83
CA ASP A 173 -15.55 14.55 0.81
C ASP A 173 -16.53 14.54 -0.38
N SER A 174 -16.60 13.44 -1.13
CA SER A 174 -17.46 13.26 -2.31
C SER A 174 -17.24 14.30 -3.43
N ARG A 175 -16.03 14.88 -3.52
CA ARG A 175 -15.64 15.84 -4.58
C ARG A 175 -15.19 15.16 -5.88
N ILE A 176 -14.68 13.93 -5.81
CA ILE A 176 -14.23 13.15 -6.96
C ILE A 176 -14.70 11.69 -6.84
N SER A 177 -14.71 10.95 -7.94
CA SER A 177 -15.03 9.51 -7.90
C SER A 177 -13.85 8.67 -7.41
N PHE A 178 -14.10 7.41 -7.04
CA PHE A 178 -13.05 6.47 -6.62
C PHE A 178 -11.96 6.30 -7.68
N THR A 179 -12.34 6.24 -8.96
CA THR A 179 -11.40 6.08 -10.08
C THR A 179 -10.56 7.33 -10.34
N ASP A 180 -11.04 8.50 -9.95
CA ASP A 180 -10.29 9.75 -10.14
C ASP A 180 -9.11 9.88 -9.18
N ILE A 181 -9.09 9.13 -8.05
CA ILE A 181 -7.94 9.11 -7.13
C ILE A 181 -6.66 8.75 -7.90
N ALA A 182 -6.69 7.65 -8.66
CA ALA A 182 -5.53 7.21 -9.42
C ALA A 182 -5.15 8.20 -10.52
N ARG A 183 -6.14 8.84 -11.17
CA ARG A 183 -5.89 9.85 -12.22
C ARG A 183 -5.22 11.08 -11.65
N VAL A 184 -5.73 11.63 -10.55
CA VAL A 184 -5.13 12.78 -9.85
C VAL A 184 -3.72 12.46 -9.41
N ASN A 185 -3.48 11.27 -8.84
CA ASN A 185 -2.15 10.84 -8.42
C ASN A 185 -1.17 10.78 -9.60
N GLN A 186 -1.54 10.10 -10.69
CA GLN A 186 -0.72 9.97 -11.90
C GLN A 186 -0.42 11.32 -12.54
N GLU A 187 -1.44 12.16 -12.74
CA GLU A 187 -1.27 13.49 -13.34
C GLU A 187 -0.43 14.43 -12.45
N SER A 188 -0.52 14.30 -11.13
CA SER A 188 0.28 15.10 -10.19
C SER A 188 1.76 14.75 -10.26
N VAL A 189 2.09 13.45 -10.26
CA VAL A 189 3.48 12.98 -10.43
C VAL A 189 4.04 13.41 -11.78
N LEU A 190 3.27 13.27 -12.87
CA LEU A 190 3.68 13.67 -14.21
C LEU A 190 3.98 15.17 -14.33
N LYS A 191 3.23 16.01 -13.61
CA LYS A 191 3.41 17.47 -13.62
C LYS A 191 4.51 17.96 -12.68
N MET A 192 4.99 17.12 -11.77
CA MET A 192 6.06 17.49 -10.85
C MET A 192 7.41 17.39 -11.58
N PRO A 193 8.19 18.49 -11.68
CA PRO A 193 9.51 18.43 -12.28
C PRO A 193 10.42 17.47 -11.50
N SER A 194 11.22 16.70 -12.25
CA SER A 194 12.29 15.92 -11.63
C SER A 194 13.25 16.85 -10.90
N THR A 195 13.50 16.53 -9.62
CA THR A 195 14.41 17.29 -8.77
C THR A 195 15.20 16.36 -7.88
N VAL A 196 16.42 16.76 -7.54
CA VAL A 196 17.27 16.04 -6.59
C VAL A 196 16.84 16.43 -5.19
N ILE A 197 16.52 15.44 -4.37
CA ILE A 197 16.23 15.62 -2.94
C ILE A 197 17.54 15.46 -2.17
N SER A 198 18.01 16.54 -1.56
CA SER A 198 19.27 16.57 -0.80
C SER A 198 19.08 16.78 0.70
N ASN A 199 17.94 17.33 1.10
CA ASN A 199 17.61 17.65 2.48
C ASN A 199 16.08 17.62 2.70
N ILE A 200 15.66 17.84 3.93
CA ILE A 200 14.24 17.81 4.30
C ILE A 200 13.43 18.95 3.68
N ASP A 201 14.02 20.13 3.47
CA ASP A 201 13.33 21.27 2.86
C ASP A 201 12.95 20.98 1.40
N ASP A 202 13.79 20.23 0.67
CA ASP A 202 13.48 19.77 -0.68
C ASP A 202 12.25 18.84 -0.69
N VAL A 203 12.14 17.94 0.31
CA VAL A 203 10.99 17.05 0.48
C VAL A 203 9.72 17.87 0.74
N LEU A 204 9.80 18.82 1.67
CA LEU A 204 8.68 19.69 2.04
C LEU A 204 8.24 20.57 0.85
N ALA A 205 9.19 21.05 0.04
CA ALA A 205 8.89 21.84 -1.15
C ALA A 205 8.13 21.02 -2.21
N VAL A 206 8.58 19.79 -2.48
CA VAL A 206 7.88 18.87 -3.40
C VAL A 206 6.51 18.49 -2.88
N ASP A 207 6.37 18.18 -1.59
CA ASP A 207 5.06 17.91 -0.98
C ASP A 207 4.11 19.09 -1.16
N ALA A 208 4.52 20.29 -0.75
CA ALA A 208 3.69 21.49 -0.82
C ALA A 208 3.27 21.83 -2.27
N GLN A 209 4.22 21.78 -3.21
CA GLN A 209 3.93 22.05 -4.62
C GLN A 209 2.98 20.98 -5.21
N THR A 210 3.16 19.71 -4.83
CA THR A 210 2.30 18.64 -5.34
C THR A 210 0.87 18.78 -4.83
N ARG A 211 0.67 19.18 -3.57
CA ARG A 211 -0.68 19.41 -3.02
C ARG A 211 -1.42 20.51 -3.79
N ILE A 212 -0.73 21.57 -4.18
CA ILE A 212 -1.29 22.65 -5.02
C ILE A 212 -1.71 22.09 -6.39
N ILE A 213 -0.85 21.28 -7.02
CA ILE A 213 -1.14 20.65 -8.32
C ILE A 213 -2.38 19.74 -8.21
N ALA A 214 -2.43 18.89 -7.17
CA ALA A 214 -3.54 17.96 -6.94
C ALA A 214 -4.88 18.70 -6.74
N GLU A 215 -4.91 19.76 -5.93
CA GLU A 215 -6.13 20.59 -5.76
C GLU A 215 -6.56 21.30 -7.05
N GLN A 216 -5.61 21.72 -7.90
CA GLN A 216 -5.93 22.28 -9.21
C GLN A 216 -6.48 21.25 -10.18
N LEU A 217 -6.04 19.99 -10.09
CA LEU A 217 -6.56 18.88 -10.88
C LEU A 217 -7.97 18.50 -10.45
N ILE A 218 -8.23 18.42 -9.14
CA ILE A 218 -9.55 18.09 -8.60
C ILE A 218 -10.63 19.03 -9.11
N LYS A 219 -10.35 20.34 -9.23
CA LYS A 219 -11.30 21.33 -9.76
C LYS A 219 -11.74 21.11 -11.22
N ARG A 220 -11.10 20.19 -11.94
CA ARG A 220 -11.40 19.87 -13.34
C ARG A 220 -12.34 18.66 -13.50
N TYR A 221 -12.58 17.93 -12.40
CA TYR A 221 -13.54 16.83 -12.32
C TYR A 221 -14.86 17.34 -11.73
#